data_AF-A0A317WZ47-F1
#
_entry.id   AF-A0A317WZ47-F1
#
_cell.length_a   1.000
_cell.length_b   1.000
_cell.length_c   1.000
_cell.angle_alpha   90.00
_cell.angle_beta   90.00
_cell.angle_gamma   90.00
#
_symmetry.space_group_name_H-M   'P 1'
#
loop_
_entity.id
_entity.type
_entity.pdbx_description
1 polymer ?
#
loop_
_entity_poly.entity_id
_entity_poly.type
_entity_poly.pdbx_seq_one_letter_code
_entity_poly.pdbx_strand_id
1 'polypeptide(L)'
;MPSPPRPPSGPRNPSRGSDTGSSQASSSAFSRGVMMKLTELYADRCWVCSSAFPHACHVIGQEDRQASLWQDLGLMNFALGSEANAIPLCAQCHGHYDNALDPHLLIMPTDLNFFVEYELEDSERRRVAAGTGDTKRRVPSAEMYRQHLINKGDIGADSIGGLYIPVFLKQYMFVGVDPSLARTMLHTFTVPKSWHGPPVAMLRRALLVLGSPRQNVLSRETLDILDRLRKLYFLEEEENPPQDRLEQPPKKNNMLIPKKRSVDQSHTDTQPPSPKRRRDLQDSDGHTQDSQAMTYCPYVNAVVHAHWSLGPETSANDAISRFAPLLRQYPT
;
A
#
# COMPACT_ATOMS: atom_id res chain seq x y z
N MET A 1 -60.48 -12.49 -58.60
CA MET A 1 -60.95 -13.02 -57.31
C MET A 1 -59.74 -13.40 -56.47
N PRO A 2 -59.55 -12.82 -55.28
CA PRO A 2 -58.38 -13.08 -54.45
C PRO A 2 -58.53 -14.35 -53.59
N SER A 3 -57.43 -15.09 -53.46
CA SER A 3 -57.31 -16.36 -52.73
C SER A 3 -57.30 -16.18 -51.20
N PRO A 4 -57.75 -17.20 -50.43
CA PRO A 4 -57.91 -17.11 -48.97
C PRO A 4 -56.59 -17.23 -48.18
N PRO A 5 -56.58 -16.79 -46.89
CA PRO A 5 -55.36 -16.62 -46.09
C PRO A 5 -54.82 -17.92 -45.48
N ARG A 6 -53.49 -17.94 -45.26
CA ARG A 6 -52.75 -19.01 -44.56
C ARG A 6 -52.87 -18.90 -43.02
N PRO A 7 -52.91 -20.02 -42.29
CA PRO A 7 -52.86 -20.06 -40.82
C PRO A 7 -51.41 -19.95 -40.27
N PRO A 8 -51.25 -19.65 -38.96
CA PRO A 8 -50.04 -19.04 -38.40
C PRO A 8 -48.93 -20.03 -38.04
N SER A 9 -47.69 -19.54 -38.16
CA SER A 9 -46.44 -20.18 -37.75
C SER A 9 -46.24 -20.15 -36.24
N GLY A 10 -46.13 -21.32 -35.62
CA GLY A 10 -45.73 -21.49 -34.21
C GLY A 10 -44.24 -21.16 -33.97
N PRO A 11 -43.84 -20.92 -32.70
CA PRO A 11 -42.51 -20.45 -32.34
C PRO A 11 -41.48 -21.58 -32.38
N ARG A 12 -40.36 -21.35 -33.09
CA ARG A 12 -39.17 -22.20 -33.08
C ARG A 12 -38.16 -21.68 -32.05
N ASN A 13 -37.88 -22.49 -31.04
CA ASN A 13 -36.65 -22.40 -30.23
C ASN A 13 -35.50 -23.12 -30.94
N PRO A 14 -34.29 -22.55 -30.89
CA PRO A 14 -33.05 -23.31 -30.72
C PRO A 14 -32.27 -22.76 -29.51
N SER A 15 -32.18 -23.47 -28.39
CA SER A 15 -31.09 -24.40 -28.05
C SER A 15 -29.70 -23.76 -27.85
N ARG A 16 -29.42 -23.43 -26.58
CA ARG A 16 -28.33 -23.95 -25.71
C ARG A 16 -26.91 -24.09 -26.29
N GLY A 17 -25.96 -23.43 -25.60
CA GLY A 17 -24.49 -23.59 -25.70
C GLY A 17 -23.87 -22.30 -26.25
N SER A 18 -23.07 -21.54 -25.52
CA SER A 18 -22.00 -21.95 -24.60
C SER A 18 -21.77 -20.85 -23.56
N ASP A 19 -21.88 -21.21 -22.28
CA ASP A 19 -21.25 -20.50 -21.17
C ASP A 19 -19.74 -20.58 -21.34
N THR A 20 -19.18 -19.69 -22.15
CA THR A 20 -17.83 -19.20 -21.88
C THR A 20 -17.97 -18.30 -20.67
N GLY A 21 -17.79 -18.91 -19.50
CA GLY A 21 -17.33 -18.22 -18.31
C GLY A 21 -16.05 -17.48 -18.68
N SER A 22 -16.23 -16.25 -19.18
CA SER A 22 -15.21 -15.24 -19.17
C SER A 22 -14.89 -15.05 -17.70
N SER A 23 -13.87 -15.76 -17.23
CA SER A 23 -13.01 -15.27 -16.18
C SER A 23 -12.65 -13.85 -16.60
N GLN A 24 -13.40 -12.87 -16.08
CA GLN A 24 -12.99 -11.49 -16.04
C GLN A 24 -11.70 -11.53 -15.25
N ALA A 25 -10.58 -11.71 -15.95
CA ALA A 25 -9.32 -11.19 -15.50
C ALA A 25 -9.63 -9.72 -15.25
N SER A 26 -9.71 -9.32 -13.98
CA SER A 26 -9.95 -7.95 -13.59
C SER A 26 -8.81 -7.14 -14.18
N SER A 27 -9.05 -6.56 -15.35
CA SER A 27 -8.08 -5.70 -16.00
C SER A 27 -7.84 -4.53 -15.06
N SER A 28 -6.60 -4.40 -14.57
CA SER A 28 -6.18 -3.26 -13.75
C SER A 28 -6.16 -1.94 -14.54
N ALA A 29 -6.38 -1.98 -15.85
CA ALA A 29 -6.44 -0.81 -16.70
C ALA A 29 -7.81 -0.09 -16.61
N PHE A 30 -7.77 1.23 -16.66
CA PHE A 30 -8.97 2.06 -16.81
C PHE A 30 -9.73 1.78 -18.10
N SER A 31 -11.05 2.04 -18.09
CA SER A 31 -11.86 1.95 -19.29
C SER A 31 -11.46 3.01 -20.32
N ARG A 32 -11.77 2.75 -21.60
CA ARG A 32 -11.54 3.73 -22.68
C ARG A 32 -12.27 5.05 -22.44
N GLY A 33 -13.44 5.01 -21.79
CA GLY A 33 -14.20 6.21 -21.43
C GLY A 33 -13.44 7.10 -20.45
N VAL A 34 -12.85 6.50 -19.41
CA VAL A 34 -12.01 7.23 -18.44
C VAL A 34 -10.79 7.85 -19.14
N MET A 35 -10.12 7.11 -20.03
CA MET A 35 -8.98 7.64 -20.79
C MET A 35 -9.36 8.86 -21.63
N MET A 36 -10.49 8.80 -22.37
CA MET A 36 -10.96 9.94 -23.16
C MET A 36 -11.29 11.15 -22.28
N LYS A 37 -11.87 10.94 -21.08
CA LYS A 37 -12.18 12.03 -20.16
C LYS A 37 -10.92 12.70 -19.61
N LEU A 38 -9.86 11.93 -19.32
CA LEU A 38 -8.58 12.51 -18.94
C LEU A 38 -7.94 13.32 -20.07
N THR A 39 -8.03 12.84 -21.31
CA THR A 39 -7.56 13.60 -22.48
C THR A 39 -8.29 14.93 -22.62
N GLU A 40 -9.62 14.95 -22.43
CA GLU A 40 -10.44 16.16 -22.43
C GLU A 40 -10.01 17.15 -21.33
N LEU A 41 -9.81 16.68 -20.10
CA LEU A 41 -9.51 17.51 -18.94
C LEU A 41 -8.07 18.05 -18.93
N TYR A 42 -7.11 17.30 -19.48
CA TYR A 42 -5.67 17.57 -19.30
C TYR A 42 -4.89 17.73 -20.61
N ALA A 43 -5.58 17.76 -21.75
CA ALA A 43 -4.98 17.94 -23.08
C ALA A 43 -3.83 16.97 -23.38
N ASP A 44 -3.95 15.72 -22.93
CA ASP A 44 -2.94 14.66 -23.09
C ASP A 44 -1.55 15.02 -22.51
N ARG A 45 -1.54 15.71 -21.37
CA ARG A 45 -0.32 16.10 -20.65
C ARG A 45 -0.22 15.47 -19.27
N CYS A 46 1.01 15.13 -18.88
CA CYS A 46 1.32 14.72 -17.52
C CYS A 46 0.95 15.85 -16.55
N TRP A 47 0.12 15.55 -15.57
CA TRP A 47 -0.35 16.50 -14.59
C TRP A 47 0.80 17.17 -13.82
N VAL A 48 1.88 16.42 -13.53
CA VAL A 48 3.03 16.92 -12.75
C VAL A 48 3.98 17.77 -13.58
N CYS A 49 4.47 17.26 -14.71
CA CYS A 49 5.57 17.90 -15.47
C CYS A 49 5.20 18.35 -16.89
N SER A 50 3.93 18.21 -17.28
CA SER A 50 3.42 18.60 -18.61
C SER A 50 4.04 17.87 -19.81
N SER A 51 4.80 16.79 -19.57
CA SER A 51 5.28 15.90 -20.63
C SER A 51 4.11 15.30 -21.42
N ALA A 52 4.30 15.10 -22.73
CA ALA A 52 3.29 14.48 -23.59
C ALA A 52 3.11 12.98 -23.29
N PHE A 53 2.00 12.41 -23.77
CA PHE A 53 1.70 10.98 -23.71
C PHE A 53 1.69 10.40 -22.28
N PRO A 54 0.93 10.98 -21.34
CA PRO A 54 0.76 10.40 -20.02
C PRO A 54 -0.01 9.08 -20.07
N HIS A 55 0.22 8.24 -19.07
CA HIS A 55 -0.63 7.11 -18.74
C HIS A 55 -1.66 7.53 -17.69
N ALA A 56 -2.83 6.89 -17.70
CA ALA A 56 -3.81 7.04 -16.63
C ALA A 56 -3.32 6.25 -15.39
N CYS A 57 -2.92 6.98 -14.36
CA CYS A 57 -2.49 6.44 -13.07
C CYS A 57 -3.68 6.41 -12.10
N HIS A 58 -3.78 5.35 -11.31
CA HIS A 58 -4.72 5.25 -10.21
C HIS A 58 -4.14 6.00 -9.01
N VAL A 59 -4.84 7.00 -8.47
CA VAL A 59 -4.40 7.76 -7.29
C VAL A 59 -4.35 6.84 -6.06
N ILE A 60 -5.37 6.00 -5.90
CA ILE A 60 -5.34 4.82 -5.03
C ILE A 60 -5.28 3.58 -5.92
N GLY A 61 -4.16 2.84 -5.85
CA GLY A 61 -3.95 1.61 -6.63
C GLY A 61 -5.04 0.56 -6.37
N GLN A 62 -5.37 -0.25 -7.39
CA GLN A 62 -6.37 -1.31 -7.23
C GLN A 62 -5.88 -2.44 -6.32
N GLU A 63 -4.56 -2.63 -6.26
CA GLU A 63 -3.85 -3.56 -5.41
C GLU A 63 -3.69 -3.07 -3.96
N ASP A 64 -4.18 -1.87 -3.65
CA ASP A 64 -4.11 -1.28 -2.32
C ASP A 64 -4.98 -2.08 -1.33
N ARG A 65 -4.30 -2.90 -0.53
CA ARG A 65 -4.92 -3.80 0.45
C ARG A 65 -5.66 -3.07 1.58
N GLN A 66 -5.47 -1.76 1.74
CA GLN A 66 -6.19 -0.98 2.76
C GLN A 66 -7.38 -0.21 2.17
N ALA A 67 -7.64 -0.29 0.86
CA ALA A 67 -8.76 0.42 0.26
C ALA A 67 -10.11 0.01 0.89
N SER A 68 -10.30 -1.28 1.20
CA SER A 68 -11.51 -1.77 1.88
C SER A 68 -11.62 -1.18 3.29
N LEU A 69 -10.53 -1.14 4.06
CA LEU A 69 -10.51 -0.54 5.39
C LEU A 69 -10.93 0.94 5.34
N TRP A 70 -10.46 1.69 4.34
CA TRP A 70 -10.84 3.09 4.17
C TRP A 70 -12.31 3.27 3.78
N GLN A 71 -12.87 2.34 3.00
CA GLN A 71 -14.29 2.31 2.70
C GLN A 71 -15.12 1.98 3.95
N ASP A 72 -14.71 0.99 4.74
CA ASP A 72 -15.37 0.58 5.98
C ASP A 72 -15.39 1.71 7.03
N LEU A 73 -14.32 2.51 7.09
CA LEU A 73 -14.23 3.71 7.92
C LEU A 73 -15.05 4.90 7.38
N GLY A 74 -15.67 4.77 6.22
CA GLY A 74 -16.43 5.85 5.56
C GLY A 74 -15.57 6.96 4.98
N LEU A 75 -14.25 6.74 4.84
CA LEU A 75 -13.30 7.72 4.31
C LEU A 75 -13.25 7.72 2.77
N MET A 76 -13.82 6.70 2.12
CA MET A 76 -13.82 6.58 0.66
C MET A 76 -15.24 6.45 0.13
N ASN A 77 -15.63 7.33 -0.80
CA ASN A 77 -16.98 7.42 -1.36
C ASN A 77 -17.00 7.34 -2.91
N PHE A 78 -15.96 6.80 -3.52
CA PHE A 78 -15.80 6.68 -4.97
C PHE A 78 -15.27 5.30 -5.35
N ALA A 79 -15.48 4.90 -6.61
CA ALA A 79 -14.99 3.65 -7.14
C ALA A 79 -13.54 3.77 -7.61
N LEU A 80 -12.68 2.80 -7.28
CA LEU A 80 -11.26 2.85 -7.67
C LEU A 80 -11.05 2.85 -9.20
N GLY A 81 -11.96 2.24 -9.97
CA GLY A 81 -11.88 2.21 -11.43
C GLY A 81 -12.55 3.38 -12.15
N SER A 82 -13.08 4.37 -11.44
CA SER A 82 -13.70 5.55 -12.07
C SER A 82 -12.68 6.64 -12.39
N GLU A 83 -13.09 7.60 -13.23
CA GLU A 83 -12.30 8.78 -13.55
C GLU A 83 -11.92 9.58 -12.30
N ALA A 84 -12.75 9.56 -11.26
CA ALA A 84 -12.50 10.27 -10.01
C ALA A 84 -11.20 9.83 -9.31
N ASN A 85 -10.76 8.57 -9.53
CA ASN A 85 -9.50 8.05 -9.00
C ASN A 85 -8.34 8.11 -10.01
N ALA A 86 -8.50 8.83 -11.12
CA ALA A 86 -7.56 8.82 -12.23
C ALA A 86 -6.79 10.14 -12.35
N ILE A 87 -5.49 10.04 -12.63
CA ILE A 87 -4.62 11.19 -12.89
C ILE A 87 -3.64 10.88 -14.03
N PRO A 88 -3.45 11.77 -15.02
CA PRO A 88 -2.51 11.50 -16.10
C PRO A 88 -1.08 11.76 -15.66
N LEU A 89 -0.21 10.74 -15.68
CA LEU A 89 1.22 10.85 -15.35
C LEU A 89 2.08 10.23 -16.45
N CYS A 90 3.17 10.90 -16.84
CA CYS A 90 4.17 10.27 -17.71
C CYS A 90 4.87 9.11 -16.97
N ALA A 91 5.51 8.20 -17.71
CA ALA A 91 6.15 7.00 -17.16
C ALA A 91 7.09 7.30 -15.96
N GLN A 92 7.85 8.40 -16.02
CA GLN A 92 8.75 8.79 -14.94
C GLN A 92 7.98 9.24 -13.69
N CYS A 93 7.05 10.20 -13.81
CA CYS A 93 6.25 10.66 -12.68
C CYS A 93 5.41 9.52 -12.09
N HIS A 94 4.85 8.66 -12.94
CA HIS A 94 4.06 7.51 -12.54
C HIS A 94 4.89 6.54 -11.70
N GLY A 95 6.09 6.13 -12.14
CA GLY A 95 6.94 5.22 -11.35
C GLY A 95 7.40 5.82 -10.01
N HIS A 96 7.63 7.13 -9.94
CA HIS A 96 7.96 7.82 -8.69
C HIS A 96 6.74 8.04 -7.77
N TYR A 97 5.55 8.10 -8.36
CA TYR A 97 4.28 8.18 -7.66
C TYR A 97 3.79 6.82 -7.19
N ASP A 98 4.09 5.70 -7.84
CA ASP A 98 3.56 4.38 -7.43
C ASP A 98 4.42 3.66 -6.39
N ASN A 99 5.64 4.15 -6.12
CA ASN A 99 6.51 3.52 -5.13
C ASN A 99 5.89 3.61 -3.72
N ALA A 100 5.25 2.53 -3.27
CA ALA A 100 4.55 2.45 -2.00
C ALA A 100 5.52 2.35 -0.80
N LEU A 101 6.71 1.78 -0.99
CA LEU A 101 7.70 1.59 0.07
C LEU A 101 8.55 2.85 0.31
N ASP A 102 8.89 3.56 -0.76
CA ASP A 102 9.65 4.81 -0.70
C ASP A 102 9.08 5.84 -1.69
N PRO A 103 7.99 6.53 -1.33
CA PRO A 103 7.37 7.50 -2.21
C PRO A 103 8.36 8.61 -2.56
N HIS A 104 8.56 8.84 -3.86
CA HIS A 104 9.48 9.89 -4.36
C HIS A 104 8.72 11.15 -4.82
N LEU A 105 7.44 10.99 -5.11
CA LEU A 105 6.51 12.05 -5.49
C LEU A 105 5.23 11.89 -4.67
N LEU A 106 4.82 12.97 -4.02
CA LEU A 106 3.50 13.09 -3.41
C LEU A 106 2.70 14.16 -4.14
N ILE A 107 1.39 14.05 -4.08
CA ILE A 107 0.46 15.08 -4.50
C ILE A 107 -0.50 15.26 -3.34
N MET A 108 -0.69 16.50 -2.90
CA MET A 108 -1.50 16.79 -1.71
C MET A 108 -2.36 18.03 -1.92
N PRO A 109 -3.52 18.15 -1.24
CA PRO A 109 -4.31 19.37 -1.26
C PRO A 109 -3.50 20.58 -0.76
N THR A 110 -3.76 21.76 -1.30
CA THR A 110 -3.06 22.99 -0.85
C THR A 110 -3.55 23.51 0.49
N ASP A 111 -4.82 23.27 0.81
CA ASP A 111 -5.47 23.73 2.04
C ASP A 111 -5.82 22.53 2.91
N LEU A 112 -4.88 22.11 3.76
CA LEU A 112 -5.07 20.98 4.66
C LEU A 112 -6.02 21.30 5.82
N ASN A 113 -6.11 22.58 6.24
CA ASN A 113 -6.93 22.99 7.39
C ASN A 113 -8.41 22.79 7.12
N PHE A 114 -8.86 23.00 5.88
CA PHE A 114 -10.22 22.66 5.45
C PHE A 114 -10.62 21.23 5.84
N PHE A 115 -9.73 20.25 5.69
CA PHE A 115 -10.03 18.85 6.01
C PHE A 115 -10.05 18.58 7.51
N VAL A 116 -9.21 19.29 8.28
CA VAL A 116 -9.22 19.23 9.75
C VAL A 116 -10.51 19.79 10.30
N GLU A 117 -10.90 20.98 9.84
CA GLU A 117 -12.15 21.65 10.25
C GLU A 117 -13.37 20.79 9.91
N TYR A 118 -13.41 20.26 8.68
CA TYR A 118 -14.50 19.40 8.24
C TYR A 118 -14.64 18.13 9.10
N GLU A 119 -13.53 17.47 9.42
CA GLU A 119 -13.58 16.25 10.23
C GLU A 119 -13.96 16.55 11.69
N LEU A 120 -13.55 17.69 12.25
CA LEU A 120 -14.00 18.12 13.58
C LEU A 120 -15.51 18.38 13.61
N GLU A 121 -16.04 19.07 12.60
CA GLU A 121 -17.48 19.30 12.46
C GLU A 121 -18.26 17.99 12.28
N ASP A 122 -17.77 17.07 11.44
CA ASP A 122 -18.41 15.77 11.27
C ASP A 122 -18.34 14.91 12.54
N SER A 123 -17.21 14.95 13.26
CA SER A 123 -17.04 14.24 14.53
C SER A 123 -18.07 14.72 15.57
N GLU A 124 -18.21 16.03 15.74
CA GLU A 124 -19.20 16.61 16.66
C GLU A 124 -20.63 16.28 16.22
N ARG A 125 -20.93 16.36 14.91
CA ARG A 125 -22.22 15.94 14.37
C ARG A 125 -22.51 14.46 14.70
N ARG A 126 -21.54 13.56 14.54
CA ARG A 126 -21.68 12.14 14.87
C ARG A 126 -21.89 11.93 16.37
N ARG A 127 -21.21 12.70 17.22
CA ARG A 127 -21.37 12.66 18.68
C ARG A 127 -22.79 13.04 19.10
N VAL A 128 -23.33 14.12 18.54
CA VAL A 128 -24.72 14.55 18.82
C VAL A 128 -25.75 13.58 18.25
N ALA A 129 -25.50 13.03 17.06
CA ALA A 129 -26.38 12.07 16.39
C ALA A 129 -26.33 10.64 16.96
N ALA A 130 -25.48 10.37 17.96
CA ALA A 130 -25.37 9.07 18.61
C ALA A 130 -26.71 8.58 19.21
N GLY A 131 -27.60 9.50 19.60
CA GLY A 131 -28.95 9.18 20.07
C GLY A 131 -30.00 8.94 18.96
N THR A 132 -29.74 9.38 17.72
CA THR A 132 -30.70 9.36 16.60
C THR A 132 -30.33 8.39 15.48
N GLY A 133 -29.12 7.83 15.51
CA GLY A 133 -28.67 6.76 14.61
C GLY A 133 -27.99 7.21 13.32
N ASP A 134 -27.88 8.52 13.03
CA ASP A 134 -27.11 9.04 11.88
C ASP A 134 -25.62 9.27 12.24
N THR A 135 -24.93 8.20 12.59
CA THR A 135 -23.52 8.21 13.00
C THR A 135 -22.55 7.94 11.85
N LYS A 136 -23.04 7.84 10.60
CA LYS A 136 -22.18 7.55 9.45
C LYS A 136 -21.23 8.72 9.17
N ARG A 137 -19.93 8.45 9.07
CA ARG A 137 -18.89 9.44 8.73
C ARG A 137 -19.19 10.09 7.38
N ARG A 138 -18.97 11.40 7.31
CA ARG A 138 -19.02 12.18 6.06
C ARG A 138 -17.61 12.67 5.74
N VAL A 139 -17.27 12.70 4.45
CA VAL A 139 -15.99 13.23 3.97
C VAL A 139 -16.21 14.26 2.87
N PRO A 140 -15.32 15.26 2.72
CA PRO A 140 -15.45 16.25 1.67
C PRO A 140 -15.43 15.59 0.28
N SER A 141 -16.40 15.94 -0.56
CA SER A 141 -16.36 15.60 -1.98
C SER A 141 -15.39 16.51 -2.74
N ALA A 142 -15.04 16.11 -3.96
CA ALA A 142 -14.26 16.96 -4.87
C ALA A 142 -14.92 18.34 -5.08
N GLU A 143 -16.24 18.36 -5.22
CA GLU A 143 -17.01 19.59 -5.41
C GLU A 143 -17.03 20.48 -4.17
N MET A 144 -17.14 19.89 -2.97
CA MET A 144 -17.10 20.66 -1.72
C MET A 144 -15.76 21.36 -1.55
N TYR A 145 -14.66 20.65 -1.84
CA TYR A 145 -13.33 21.26 -1.77
C TYR A 145 -13.11 22.32 -2.85
N ARG A 146 -13.60 22.08 -4.07
CA ARG A 146 -13.59 23.08 -5.15
C ARG A 146 -14.34 24.35 -4.74
N GLN A 147 -15.55 24.21 -4.19
CA GLN A 147 -16.37 25.34 -3.77
C GLN A 147 -15.74 26.13 -2.62
N HIS A 148 -15.11 25.45 -1.66
CA HIS A 148 -14.31 26.10 -0.60
C HIS A 148 -13.24 27.01 -1.19
N LEU A 149 -12.46 26.50 -2.14
CA LEU A 149 -11.38 27.25 -2.77
C LEU A 149 -11.88 28.41 -3.65
N ILE A 150 -13.05 28.26 -4.30
CA ILE A 150 -13.72 29.35 -5.02
C ILE A 150 -14.13 30.45 -4.03
N ASN A 151 -14.78 30.08 -2.93
CA ASN A 151 -15.26 31.03 -1.92
C ASN A 151 -14.09 31.79 -1.26
N LYS A 152 -12.94 31.14 -1.11
CA LYS A 152 -11.71 31.73 -0.60
C LYS A 152 -10.99 32.63 -1.62
N GLY A 153 -11.31 32.48 -2.91
CA GLY A 153 -10.67 33.22 -4.01
C GLY A 153 -9.36 32.59 -4.52
N ASP A 154 -9.05 31.35 -4.13
CA ASP A 154 -7.82 30.65 -4.52
C ASP A 154 -7.89 30.10 -5.97
N ILE A 155 -9.10 29.82 -6.47
CA ILE A 155 -9.33 29.30 -7.83
C ILE A 155 -10.56 29.96 -8.49
N GLY A 156 -10.61 29.94 -9.82
CA GLY A 156 -11.77 30.37 -10.61
C GLY A 156 -12.90 29.35 -10.64
N ALA A 157 -14.12 29.81 -10.93
CA ALA A 157 -15.32 28.96 -11.04
C ALA A 157 -15.25 27.94 -12.19
N ASP A 158 -14.38 28.20 -13.17
CA ASP A 158 -14.05 27.36 -14.32
C ASP A 158 -13.03 26.24 -14.01
N SER A 159 -12.46 26.21 -12.79
CA SER A 159 -11.57 25.14 -12.37
C SER A 159 -12.26 23.78 -12.42
N ILE A 160 -11.57 22.78 -12.97
CA ILE A 160 -12.06 21.39 -13.09
C ILE A 160 -12.22 20.66 -11.75
N GLY A 161 -11.71 21.23 -10.65
CA GLY A 161 -11.70 20.58 -9.34
C GLY A 161 -10.94 21.38 -8.29
N GLY A 162 -10.57 20.69 -7.20
CA GLY A 162 -9.77 21.29 -6.12
C GLY A 162 -8.32 21.55 -6.52
N LEU A 163 -7.58 22.26 -5.67
CA LEU A 163 -6.19 22.66 -5.90
C LEU A 163 -5.22 21.77 -5.12
N TYR A 164 -4.19 21.28 -5.80
CA TYR A 164 -3.24 20.31 -5.27
C TYR A 164 -1.81 20.66 -5.66
N ILE A 165 -0.85 20.37 -4.79
CA ILE A 165 0.56 20.65 -5.00
C ILE A 165 1.37 19.36 -5.18
N PRO A 166 2.19 19.24 -6.23
CA PRO A 166 3.22 18.20 -6.33
C PRO A 166 4.35 18.46 -5.33
N VAL A 167 4.69 17.45 -4.53
CA VAL A 167 5.82 17.48 -3.60
C VAL A 167 6.85 16.42 -4.00
N PHE A 168 8.04 16.87 -4.38
CA PHE A 168 9.14 16.00 -4.77
C PHE A 168 9.96 15.60 -3.54
N LEU A 169 9.75 14.39 -3.02
CA LEU A 169 10.50 13.84 -1.90
C LEU A 169 11.92 13.39 -2.27
N LYS A 170 12.15 13.19 -3.57
CA LYS A 170 13.46 12.91 -4.16
C LYS A 170 13.58 13.66 -5.47
N GLN A 171 14.73 14.29 -5.70
CA GLN A 171 15.05 14.84 -7.01
C GLN A 171 15.37 13.69 -7.97
N TYR A 172 14.44 13.41 -8.88
CA TYR A 172 14.62 12.45 -9.98
C TYR A 172 14.54 13.11 -11.37
N MET A 173 14.12 14.38 -11.41
CA MET A 173 14.20 15.21 -12.60
C MET A 173 15.54 15.96 -12.63
N PHE A 174 16.02 16.28 -13.82
CA PHE A 174 17.23 17.08 -14.01
C PHE A 174 18.48 16.47 -13.35
N VAL A 175 18.60 15.15 -13.36
CA VAL A 175 19.80 14.45 -12.86
C VAL A 175 21.00 14.87 -13.70
N GLY A 176 22.09 15.28 -13.04
CA GLY A 176 23.30 15.78 -13.70
C GLY A 176 23.25 17.26 -14.10
N VAL A 177 22.15 17.95 -13.83
CA VAL A 177 22.07 19.42 -13.94
C VAL A 177 22.59 20.06 -12.64
N ASP A 178 23.16 21.25 -12.75
CA ASP A 178 23.56 22.05 -11.60
C ASP A 178 22.43 22.13 -10.54
N PRO A 179 22.72 21.90 -9.24
CA PRO A 179 21.68 21.86 -8.20
C PRO A 179 20.86 23.14 -8.06
N SER A 180 21.45 24.31 -8.32
CA SER A 180 20.73 25.59 -8.22
C SER A 180 19.73 25.73 -9.38
N LEU A 181 20.15 25.39 -10.59
CA LEU A 181 19.29 25.41 -11.77
C LEU A 181 18.19 24.36 -11.67
N ALA A 182 18.53 23.15 -11.22
CA ALA A 182 17.56 22.08 -11.03
C ALA A 182 16.49 22.46 -10.00
N ARG A 183 16.86 23.16 -8.91
CA ARG A 183 15.91 23.69 -7.93
C ARG A 183 14.97 24.72 -8.56
N THR A 184 15.48 25.65 -9.35
CA THR A 184 14.66 26.64 -10.06
C THR A 184 13.68 25.96 -11.03
N MET A 185 14.13 24.96 -11.78
CA MET A 185 13.27 24.22 -12.70
C MET A 185 12.22 23.38 -11.96
N LEU A 186 12.58 22.75 -10.84
CA LEU A 186 11.63 22.02 -9.99
C LEU A 186 10.55 22.95 -9.43
N HIS A 187 10.89 24.19 -9.09
CA HIS A 187 9.92 25.17 -8.60
C HIS A 187 8.80 25.44 -9.63
N THR A 188 9.06 25.30 -10.93
CA THR A 188 8.04 25.39 -11.98
C THR A 188 7.05 24.21 -11.92
N PHE A 189 7.47 23.06 -11.39
CA PHE A 189 6.62 21.87 -11.26
C PHE A 189 5.96 21.73 -9.89
N THR A 190 6.34 22.53 -8.90
CA THR A 190 5.69 22.60 -7.57
C THR A 190 4.58 23.66 -7.52
N VAL A 191 4.19 24.24 -8.65
CA VAL A 191 3.05 25.14 -8.72
C VAL A 191 1.76 24.33 -8.48
N PRO A 192 0.84 24.82 -7.64
CA PRO A 192 -0.45 24.17 -7.44
C PRO A 192 -1.26 24.04 -8.74
N LYS A 193 -1.97 22.92 -8.90
CA LYS A 193 -2.72 22.56 -10.09
C LYS A 193 -4.08 21.97 -9.73
N SER A 194 -5.05 22.15 -10.61
CA SER A 194 -6.39 21.60 -10.38
C SER A 194 -6.45 20.10 -10.66
N TRP A 195 -7.11 19.35 -9.80
CA TRP A 195 -7.44 17.95 -10.02
C TRP A 195 -8.91 17.67 -9.65
N HIS A 196 -9.58 16.91 -10.51
CA HIS A 196 -11.04 16.72 -10.48
C HIS A 196 -11.49 15.65 -9.47
N GLY A 197 -10.56 14.85 -8.96
CA GLY A 197 -10.88 13.76 -8.05
C GLY A 197 -11.06 14.18 -6.58
N PRO A 198 -11.50 13.23 -5.74
CA PRO A 198 -11.82 13.46 -4.34
C PRO A 198 -10.54 13.63 -3.52
N PRO A 199 -10.47 14.64 -2.63
CA PRO A 199 -9.22 14.97 -1.95
C PRO A 199 -8.68 13.85 -1.06
N VAL A 200 -9.57 13.02 -0.51
CA VAL A 200 -9.20 11.90 0.37
C VAL A 200 -8.27 10.89 -0.32
N ALA A 201 -8.33 10.77 -1.65
CA ALA A 201 -7.41 9.94 -2.42
C ALA A 201 -5.96 10.45 -2.33
N MET A 202 -5.79 11.76 -2.47
CA MET A 202 -4.47 12.41 -2.33
C MET A 202 -4.02 12.46 -0.86
N LEU A 203 -4.95 12.67 0.07
CA LEU A 203 -4.66 12.64 1.51
C LEU A 203 -4.17 11.26 1.96
N ARG A 204 -4.77 10.16 1.49
CA ARG A 204 -4.30 8.80 1.77
C ARG A 204 -2.81 8.66 1.46
N ARG A 205 -2.39 9.14 0.29
CA ARG A 205 -1.00 9.12 -0.16
C ARG A 205 -0.12 10.07 0.66
N ALA A 206 -0.61 11.26 0.96
CA ALA A 206 0.10 12.25 1.78
C ALA A 206 0.35 11.73 3.21
N LEU A 207 -0.61 11.05 3.84
CA LEU A 207 -0.47 10.50 5.19
C LEU A 207 0.64 9.44 5.30
N LEU A 208 0.98 8.73 4.21
CA LEU A 208 2.09 7.77 4.20
C LEU A 208 3.44 8.45 4.47
N VAL A 209 3.58 9.75 4.18
CA VAL A 209 4.82 10.48 4.41
C VAL A 209 5.22 10.51 5.89
N LEU A 210 4.25 10.45 6.80
CA LEU A 210 4.48 10.49 8.25
C LEU A 210 5.28 9.28 8.74
N GLY A 211 5.22 8.15 8.01
CA GLY A 211 6.03 6.96 8.27
C GLY A 211 7.34 6.92 7.47
N SER A 212 7.57 7.89 6.57
CA SER A 212 8.72 7.91 5.66
C SER A 212 9.90 8.68 6.25
N PRO A 213 11.15 8.19 6.09
CA PRO A 213 12.34 8.96 6.39
C PRO A 213 12.47 10.27 5.57
N ARG A 214 11.70 10.43 4.49
CA ARG A 214 11.71 11.62 3.62
C ARG A 214 10.78 12.75 4.09
N GLN A 215 10.15 12.61 5.26
CA GLN A 215 9.25 13.64 5.79
C GLN A 215 9.91 15.01 5.99
N ASN A 216 11.23 15.07 6.10
CA ASN A 216 12.01 16.30 6.23
C ASN A 216 11.91 17.28 5.04
N VAL A 217 11.34 16.84 3.92
CA VAL A 217 11.04 17.69 2.76
C VAL A 217 9.85 18.62 3.03
N LEU A 218 8.93 18.22 3.91
CA LEU A 218 7.76 19.01 4.28
C LEU A 218 8.07 19.96 5.44
N SER A 219 7.33 21.08 5.51
CA SER A 219 7.40 21.98 6.67
C SER A 219 6.86 21.28 7.92
N ARG A 220 7.35 21.68 9.11
CA ARG A 220 6.82 21.17 10.39
C ARG A 220 5.32 21.37 10.51
N GLU A 221 4.84 22.56 10.13
CA GLU A 221 3.41 22.88 10.11
C GLU A 221 2.60 21.89 9.25
N THR A 222 3.09 21.57 8.05
CA THR A 222 2.42 20.59 7.18
C THR A 222 2.36 19.21 7.83
N LEU A 223 3.48 18.77 8.45
CA LEU A 223 3.54 17.49 9.14
C LEU A 223 2.60 17.44 10.34
N ASP A 224 2.51 18.52 11.13
CA ASP A 224 1.63 18.62 12.29
C ASP A 224 0.15 18.56 11.87
N ILE A 225 -0.22 19.22 10.77
CA ILE A 225 -1.58 19.18 10.23
C ILE A 225 -1.91 17.77 9.70
N LEU A 226 -1.00 17.13 8.96
CA LEU A 226 -1.19 15.76 8.48
C LEU A 226 -1.31 14.77 9.63
N ASP A 227 -0.49 14.90 10.68
CA ASP A 227 -0.57 14.03 11.86
C ASP A 227 -1.88 14.25 12.63
N ARG A 228 -2.32 15.50 12.78
CA ARG A 228 -3.63 15.82 13.36
C ARG A 228 -4.76 15.18 12.55
N LEU A 229 -4.73 15.30 11.23
CA LEU A 229 -5.73 14.69 10.36
C LEU A 229 -5.72 13.16 10.44
N ARG A 230 -4.53 12.55 10.50
CA ARG A 230 -4.37 11.10 10.72
C ARG A 230 -5.03 10.66 12.03
N LYS A 231 -4.81 11.42 13.12
CA LYS A 231 -5.42 11.14 14.41
C LYS A 231 -6.95 11.23 14.32
N LEU A 232 -7.48 12.30 13.74
CA LEU A 232 -8.94 12.45 13.56
C LEU A 232 -9.57 11.35 12.69
N TYR A 233 -8.85 10.82 11.71
CA TYR A 233 -9.33 9.73 10.85
C TYR A 233 -9.34 8.37 11.55
N PHE A 234 -8.31 8.05 12.33
CA PHE A 234 -8.08 6.67 12.79
C PHE A 234 -8.09 6.48 14.30
N LEU A 235 -7.97 7.55 15.08
CA LEU A 235 -8.02 7.49 16.54
C LEU A 235 -9.34 8.14 16.97
N GLU A 236 -10.26 7.33 17.47
CA GLU A 236 -11.45 7.85 18.13
C GLU A 236 -11.04 8.49 19.47
N GLU A 237 -11.61 9.65 19.80
CA GLU A 237 -11.63 10.13 21.18
C GLU A 237 -12.60 9.24 21.97
N GLU A 238 -12.18 8.01 22.27
CA GLU A 238 -12.90 7.18 23.21
C GLU A 238 -12.78 7.82 24.61
N GLU A 239 -13.86 8.40 25.12
CA GLU A 239 -13.95 8.82 26.53
C GLU A 239 -13.76 7.63 27.50
N ASN A 240 -13.76 6.38 27.00
CA ASN A 240 -13.35 5.18 27.73
C ASN A 240 -12.59 4.22 26.81
N PRO A 241 -11.27 4.03 27.00
CA PRO A 241 -10.53 3.04 26.22
C PRO A 241 -11.03 1.62 26.55
N PRO A 242 -11.26 0.74 25.56
CA PRO A 242 -11.50 -0.68 25.80
C PRO A 242 -10.18 -1.29 26.25
N GLN A 243 -10.02 -1.37 27.57
CA GLN A 243 -8.93 -2.04 28.27
C GLN A 243 -8.83 -3.55 27.96
N ASP A 244 -9.65 -4.09 27.05
CA ASP A 244 -9.99 -5.52 26.98
C ASP A 244 -9.54 -6.21 25.68
N ARG A 245 -8.78 -5.56 24.79
CA ARG A 245 -8.35 -6.16 23.51
C ARG A 245 -7.00 -6.87 23.51
N LEU A 246 -6.23 -6.84 24.61
CA LEU A 246 -4.91 -7.50 24.67
C LEU A 246 -4.75 -8.57 25.77
N GLU A 247 -5.78 -8.84 26.58
CA GLU A 247 -5.72 -9.89 27.62
C GLU A 247 -6.77 -10.98 27.42
N GLN A 248 -6.59 -11.83 26.40
CA GLN A 248 -7.17 -13.18 26.47
C GLN A 248 -6.09 -14.23 26.21
N PRO A 249 -5.60 -14.93 27.26
CA PRO A 249 -4.75 -16.09 27.05
C PRO A 249 -5.55 -17.17 26.32
N PRO A 250 -4.92 -17.98 25.44
CA PRO A 250 -5.62 -18.97 24.66
C PRO A 250 -6.30 -19.98 25.60
N LYS A 251 -7.63 -20.07 25.49
CA LYS A 251 -8.44 -21.06 26.19
C LYS A 251 -7.96 -22.46 25.75
N LYS A 252 -7.31 -23.18 26.67
CA LYS A 252 -6.95 -24.59 26.53
C LYS A 252 -8.23 -25.43 26.43
N ASN A 253 -8.66 -25.76 25.21
CA ASN A 253 -9.64 -26.82 25.03
C ASN A 253 -8.95 -28.18 25.11
N ASN A 254 -9.13 -28.81 26.26
CA ASN A 254 -8.91 -30.24 26.48
C ASN A 254 -9.87 -31.05 25.60
N MET A 255 -9.34 -31.83 24.65
CA MET A 255 -9.99 -33.07 24.21
C MET A 255 -8.99 -34.22 24.10
N LEU A 256 -8.89 -34.92 25.21
CA LEU A 256 -8.90 -36.38 25.38
C LEU A 256 -8.51 -37.27 24.16
N ILE A 257 -7.24 -37.66 24.21
CA ILE A 257 -6.61 -38.97 23.94
C ILE A 257 -7.57 -40.16 23.71
N PRO A 258 -7.35 -40.96 22.65
CA PRO A 258 -7.64 -42.40 22.65
C PRO A 258 -6.42 -43.24 23.05
N LYS A 259 -6.62 -44.16 24.00
CA LYS A 259 -5.62 -45.04 24.62
C LYS A 259 -5.11 -46.17 23.69
N LYS A 260 -3.85 -46.53 23.93
CA LYS A 260 -3.09 -47.73 23.52
C LYS A 260 -3.87 -49.06 23.55
N ARG A 261 -3.55 -49.94 22.61
CA ARG A 261 -3.34 -51.38 22.86
C ARG A 261 -1.87 -51.73 22.56
N SER A 262 -1.38 -52.73 23.28
CA SER A 262 0.01 -52.97 23.66
C SER A 262 0.49 -54.36 23.24
N VAL A 263 1.82 -54.59 23.38
CA VAL A 263 2.50 -55.88 23.65
C VAL A 263 2.77 -56.72 22.36
N ASP A 264 3.97 -57.24 22.04
CA ASP A 264 5.08 -57.74 22.87
C ASP A 264 6.44 -57.94 22.15
N GLN A 265 7.51 -58.00 22.97
CA GLN A 265 8.76 -58.82 22.90
C GLN A 265 9.69 -58.78 21.66
N SER A 266 11.03 -58.78 21.73
CA SER A 266 11.99 -59.18 22.79
C SER A 266 13.46 -58.87 22.40
N HIS A 267 14.33 -58.73 23.42
CA HIS A 267 15.78 -59.09 23.53
C HIS A 267 16.80 -58.52 22.51
N THR A 268 18.02 -58.05 22.84
CA THR A 268 18.94 -58.21 23.99
C THR A 268 20.07 -57.17 23.90
N ASP A 269 20.60 -56.77 25.06
CA ASP A 269 21.99 -56.41 25.46
C ASP A 269 23.06 -56.13 24.38
N THR A 270 24.02 -55.21 24.52
CA THR A 270 24.90 -55.00 25.69
C THR A 270 25.65 -53.66 25.54
N GLN A 271 25.88 -52.97 26.66
CA GLN A 271 26.74 -51.78 26.76
C GLN A 271 28.20 -52.19 27.21
N PRO A 272 29.15 -51.25 27.41
CA PRO A 272 30.36 -51.01 26.61
C PRO A 272 31.67 -51.46 27.32
N PRO A 273 32.86 -51.10 26.77
CA PRO A 273 33.84 -50.49 27.67
C PRO A 273 34.70 -49.37 27.03
N SER A 274 34.95 -48.32 27.80
CA SER A 274 36.11 -47.41 27.71
C SER A 274 37.23 -47.93 28.63
N PRO A 275 38.42 -47.31 28.84
CA PRO A 275 39.21 -46.29 28.11
C PRO A 275 40.71 -46.70 27.92
N LYS A 276 41.54 -45.95 27.16
CA LYS A 276 43.01 -45.79 27.43
C LYS A 276 43.74 -44.72 26.58
N ARG A 277 44.15 -43.65 27.29
CA ARG A 277 45.45 -42.92 27.30
C ARG A 277 46.16 -42.45 26.01
N ARG A 278 46.15 -41.12 25.85
CA ARG A 278 47.27 -40.12 25.87
C ARG A 278 48.56 -40.35 25.04
N ARG A 279 48.86 -39.36 24.19
CA ARG A 279 50.04 -38.44 24.22
C ARG A 279 49.70 -37.24 23.30
N ASP A 280 49.35 -36.07 23.83
CA ASP A 280 50.24 -35.00 24.32
C ASP A 280 51.19 -34.45 23.24
N LEU A 281 50.77 -33.36 22.60
CA LEU A 281 51.59 -32.17 22.33
C LEU A 281 50.74 -30.92 22.64
N GLN A 282 50.93 -30.43 23.87
CA GLN A 282 50.89 -29.01 24.28
C GLN A 282 51.87 -28.19 23.43
N ASP A 283 51.80 -26.88 23.20
CA ASP A 283 51.10 -25.69 23.72
C ASP A 283 51.15 -24.66 22.55
N SER A 284 50.30 -23.65 22.39
CA SER A 284 49.87 -22.70 23.41
C SER A 284 48.48 -22.09 23.14
N ASP A 285 47.70 -22.07 24.21
CA ASP A 285 46.73 -21.07 24.66
C ASP A 285 46.33 -19.90 23.76
N GLY A 286 45.01 -19.75 23.61
CA GLY A 286 44.35 -18.55 23.10
C GLY A 286 42.83 -18.70 23.08
N HIS A 287 42.21 -18.69 24.26
CA HIS A 287 40.76 -18.73 24.44
C HIS A 287 40.08 -17.56 23.69
N THR A 288 39.00 -17.88 22.98
CA THR A 288 37.83 -17.01 22.69
C THR A 288 38.08 -15.67 22.00
N GLN A 289 37.69 -15.59 20.73
CA GLN A 289 36.79 -14.53 20.26
C GLN A 289 36.19 -14.96 18.93
N ASP A 290 34.85 -14.95 18.87
CA ASP A 290 34.09 -14.88 17.62
C ASP A 290 34.73 -13.78 16.77
N SER A 291 35.52 -14.16 15.77
CA SER A 291 35.99 -13.22 14.78
C SER A 291 34.78 -12.85 13.96
N GLN A 292 34.09 -11.80 14.38
CA GLN A 292 32.92 -11.27 13.72
C GLN A 292 33.34 -10.82 12.33
N ALA A 293 33.22 -11.74 11.35
CA ALA A 293 33.60 -11.50 9.98
C ALA A 293 32.92 -10.22 9.52
N MET A 294 33.69 -9.30 8.96
CA MET A 294 33.23 -7.99 8.54
C MET A 294 33.05 -8.00 7.02
N THR A 295 31.89 -7.59 6.53
CA THR A 295 31.60 -7.46 5.09
C THR A 295 31.22 -6.03 4.77
N TYR A 296 31.62 -5.54 3.59
CA TYR A 296 31.22 -4.22 3.14
C TYR A 296 29.79 -4.28 2.61
N CYS A 297 28.89 -3.52 3.25
CA CYS A 297 27.53 -3.35 2.76
C CYS A 297 27.46 -2.08 1.90
N PRO A 298 27.23 -2.22 0.58
CA PRO A 298 27.20 -1.07 -0.33
C PRO A 298 26.04 -0.11 -0.06
N TYR A 299 24.98 -0.58 0.62
CA TYR A 299 23.80 0.24 0.94
C TYR A 299 24.04 1.24 2.09
N VAL A 300 24.82 0.86 3.10
CA VAL A 300 25.20 1.75 4.20
C VAL A 300 26.59 2.37 3.99
N ASN A 301 27.25 2.03 2.88
CA ASN A 301 28.63 2.40 2.57
C ASN A 301 29.57 2.21 3.77
N ALA A 302 29.37 1.10 4.48
CA ALA A 302 30.06 0.81 5.73
C ALA A 302 30.35 -0.68 5.84
N VAL A 303 31.40 -0.97 6.59
CA VAL A 303 31.74 -2.33 6.96
C VAL A 303 30.81 -2.76 8.10
N VAL A 304 30.03 -3.80 7.87
CA VAL A 304 29.04 -4.35 8.80
C VAL A 304 29.40 -5.78 9.16
N HIS A 305 28.90 -6.27 10.29
CA HIS A 305 29.07 -7.67 10.65
C HIS A 305 28.36 -8.57 9.64
N ALA A 306 29.13 -9.47 9.04
CA ALA A 306 28.65 -10.49 8.15
C ALA A 306 27.99 -11.59 8.98
N HIS A 307 26.67 -11.64 8.95
CA HIS A 307 25.92 -12.76 9.49
C HIS A 307 25.78 -13.84 8.41
N TRP A 308 26.68 -14.81 8.42
CA TRP A 308 26.62 -15.95 7.52
C TRP A 308 25.67 -17.02 8.08
N SER A 309 24.70 -17.47 7.29
CA SER A 309 23.92 -18.66 7.66
C SER A 309 24.69 -19.96 7.42
N LEU A 310 25.68 -19.91 6.53
CA LEU A 310 26.72 -20.91 6.31
C LEU A 310 28.02 -20.12 6.12
N GLY A 311 28.87 -20.08 7.14
CA GLY A 311 30.13 -19.36 7.08
C GLY A 311 31.18 -20.09 6.26
N PRO A 312 32.36 -19.46 6.01
CA PRO A 312 33.43 -20.05 5.21
C PRO A 312 33.97 -21.37 5.78
N GLU A 313 33.73 -21.64 7.07
CA GLU A 313 34.02 -22.90 7.76
C GLU A 313 33.00 -24.02 7.49
N THR A 314 31.89 -23.73 6.80
CA THR A 314 30.83 -24.71 6.56
C THR A 314 31.12 -25.52 5.30
N SER A 315 31.24 -26.84 5.41
CA SER A 315 31.47 -27.69 4.25
C SER A 315 30.20 -27.84 3.40
N ALA A 316 30.37 -28.23 2.13
CA ALA A 316 29.22 -28.54 1.25
C ALA A 316 28.32 -29.65 1.85
N ASN A 317 28.91 -30.62 2.56
CA ASN A 317 28.16 -31.68 3.23
C ASN A 317 27.33 -31.16 4.41
N ASP A 318 27.83 -30.16 5.15
CA ASP A 318 27.09 -29.54 6.26
C ASP A 318 25.90 -28.73 5.73
N ALA A 319 26.10 -28.00 4.62
CA ALA A 319 25.03 -27.30 3.93
C ALA A 319 23.94 -28.27 3.43
N ILE A 320 24.35 -29.35 2.76
CA ILE A 320 23.42 -30.38 2.25
C ILE A 320 22.67 -31.04 3.42
N SER A 321 23.37 -31.45 4.48
CA SER A 321 22.73 -32.10 5.63
C SER A 321 21.69 -31.20 6.31
N ARG A 322 21.95 -29.88 6.34
CA ARG A 322 21.06 -28.88 6.94
C ARG A 322 19.82 -28.59 6.08
N PHE A 323 19.97 -28.49 4.76
CA PHE A 323 18.91 -28.01 3.88
C PHE A 323 18.22 -29.10 3.03
N ALA A 324 18.86 -30.26 2.80
CA ALA A 324 18.26 -31.37 2.05
C ALA A 324 16.94 -31.90 2.64
N PRO A 325 16.73 -31.94 3.97
CA PRO A 325 15.44 -32.33 4.54
C PRO A 325 14.29 -31.38 4.18
N LEU A 326 14.56 -30.08 3.99
CA LEU A 326 13.56 -29.08 3.63
C LEU A 326 13.12 -29.20 2.16
N LEU A 327 14.04 -29.60 1.28
CA LEU A 327 13.77 -29.79 -0.16
C LEU A 327 12.93 -31.04 -0.44
N ARG A 328 12.89 -32.01 0.48
CA ARG A 328 12.06 -33.23 0.35
C ARG A 328 10.59 -33.02 0.71
N GLN A 329 10.23 -31.87 1.30
CA GLN A 329 8.85 -31.60 1.75
C GLN A 329 7.98 -30.94 0.66
N TYR A 330 8.54 -30.59 -0.49
CA TYR A 330 7.81 -30.08 -1.64
C TYR A 330 7.88 -31.09 -2.81
N PRO A 331 6.88 -31.96 -2.97
CA PRO A 331 6.76 -32.74 -4.20
C PRO A 331 6.53 -31.79 -5.38
N THR A 332 7.29 -32.02 -6.45
CA THR A 332 7.17 -31.33 -7.74
C THR A 332 5.94 -31.78 -8.51
#